data_AF-A0A943SC94-F1
#
_entry.id   AF-A0A943SC94-F1
#
_cell.length_a   1.000
_cell.length_b   1.000
_cell.length_c   1.000
_cell.angle_alpha   90.00
_cell.angle_beta   90.00
_cell.angle_gamma   90.00
#
_symmetry.space_group_name_H-M   'P 1'
#
loop_
_entity.id
_entity.type
_entity.pdbx_description
1 polymer ?
#
loop_
_entity_poly.entity_id
_entity_poly.type
_entity_poly.pdbx_seq_one_letter_code
_entity_poly.pdbx_strand_id
1 'polypeptide(L)'
;MQNGWAGKPIRLIFTENFESMWKSGGILHTTLSGKQMMSLQGMADFAVNGTSCGFGAYHMEYEYGHSDMPYKYMRQAIQYANPAPHGDYSKNLVTLNEAGEYAFEIPVFPSGMSEGVQFSLTASLTGVPTADADIPLVVDNSLVTAYNNYYYTEYKTLDPALVSFSGPLHFVAGAQDSETPVIVGITDMTALGDEEYLVPVRVDFSKHSGFSANTDKEVCYLKL
;
A
#
# COMPACT_ATOMS: atom_id res chain seq x y z
N MET A 1 -17.33 35.88 -25.86
CA MET A 1 -16.91 35.09 -24.69
C MET A 1 -17.55 33.72 -24.82
N GLN A 2 -16.78 32.71 -25.19
CA GLN A 2 -17.24 31.34 -25.34
C GLN A 2 -16.39 30.50 -24.39
N ASN A 3 -17.02 29.63 -23.59
CA ASN A 3 -16.55 28.32 -23.10
C ASN A 3 -17.16 27.97 -21.73
N GLY A 4 -17.81 26.81 -21.63
CA GLY A 4 -18.27 26.29 -20.34
C GLY A 4 -18.87 24.88 -20.30
N TRP A 5 -19.15 24.22 -21.43
CA TRP A 5 -19.94 22.96 -21.40
C TRP A 5 -19.54 21.88 -22.42
N ALA A 6 -18.35 21.94 -23.02
CA ALA A 6 -17.88 20.90 -23.94
C ALA A 6 -16.56 20.33 -23.42
N GLY A 7 -16.61 19.18 -22.73
CA GLY A 7 -15.39 18.43 -22.36
C GLY A 7 -15.35 17.82 -20.95
N LYS A 8 -16.43 17.82 -20.16
CA LYS A 8 -16.41 17.07 -18.88
C LYS A 8 -16.46 15.55 -19.19
N PRO A 9 -15.59 14.72 -18.59
CA PRO A 9 -15.70 13.28 -18.70
C PRO A 9 -17.10 12.84 -18.23
N ILE A 10 -17.59 11.72 -18.77
CA ILE A 10 -18.90 11.15 -18.40
C ILE A 10 -18.91 10.97 -16.88
N ARG A 11 -19.86 11.63 -16.21
CA ARG A 11 -20.10 11.47 -14.76
C ARG A 11 -21.34 10.60 -14.61
N LEU A 12 -21.14 9.35 -14.23
CA LEU A 12 -22.22 8.43 -13.91
C LEU A 12 -22.54 8.53 -12.42
N ILE A 13 -23.83 8.64 -12.08
CA ILE A 13 -24.31 8.54 -10.71
C ILE A 13 -25.15 7.27 -10.66
N PHE A 14 -24.71 6.31 -9.87
CA PHE A 14 -25.51 5.14 -9.52
C PHE A 14 -26.30 5.46 -8.26
N THR A 15 -27.60 5.11 -8.26
CA THR A 15 -28.48 5.32 -7.12
C THR A 15 -29.15 4.00 -6.76
N GLU A 16 -29.26 3.76 -5.46
CA GLU A 16 -30.00 2.63 -4.88
C GLU A 16 -30.90 3.21 -3.77
N ASN A 17 -32.04 2.57 -3.51
CA ASN A 17 -32.81 2.82 -2.30
C ASN A 17 -32.04 2.31 -1.07
N PHE A 18 -31.12 3.13 -0.59
CA PHE A 18 -30.23 2.79 0.53
C PHE A 18 -31.00 2.48 1.81
N GLU A 19 -32.02 3.29 2.13
CA GLU A 19 -32.83 3.15 3.35
C GLU A 19 -33.49 1.76 3.47
N SER A 20 -33.93 1.18 2.36
CA SER A 20 -34.57 -0.14 2.36
C SER A 20 -33.59 -1.31 2.27
N MET A 21 -32.40 -1.09 1.70
CA MET A 21 -31.50 -2.17 1.28
C MET A 21 -30.14 -2.19 2.02
N TRP A 22 -29.90 -1.25 2.94
CA TRP A 22 -28.62 -1.15 3.66
C TRP A 22 -28.27 -2.42 4.45
N LYS A 23 -29.27 -3.18 4.94
CA LYS A 23 -29.06 -4.43 5.70
C LYS A 23 -28.68 -5.62 4.83
N SER A 24 -29.13 -5.65 3.58
CA SER A 24 -28.85 -6.75 2.64
C SER A 24 -27.66 -6.47 1.74
N GLY A 25 -27.19 -5.22 1.70
CA GLY A 25 -26.12 -4.79 0.80
C GLY A 25 -26.62 -4.39 -0.59
N GLY A 26 -27.94 -4.22 -0.79
CA GLY A 26 -28.54 -3.98 -2.10
C GLY A 26 -29.28 -5.20 -2.68
N ILE A 27 -29.50 -5.17 -3.99
CA ILE A 27 -30.05 -6.27 -4.80
C ILE A 27 -28.89 -7.03 -5.45
N LEU A 28 -29.03 -8.34 -5.65
CA LEU A 28 -28.02 -9.13 -6.37
C LEU A 28 -27.86 -8.61 -7.81
N HIS A 29 -26.65 -8.21 -8.17
CA HIS A 29 -26.27 -7.63 -9.46
C HIS A 29 -25.15 -8.44 -10.10
N THR A 30 -25.09 -8.45 -11.44
CA THR A 30 -23.99 -9.03 -12.21
C THR A 30 -23.14 -7.92 -12.81
N THR A 31 -21.89 -7.81 -12.38
CA THR A 31 -20.96 -6.76 -12.80
C THR A 31 -20.55 -6.88 -14.27
N LEU A 32 -19.88 -5.86 -14.80
CA LEU A 32 -19.29 -5.90 -16.14
C LEU A 32 -18.31 -7.06 -16.34
N SER A 33 -17.61 -7.46 -15.28
CA SER A 33 -16.70 -8.61 -15.26
C SER A 33 -17.42 -9.97 -15.13
N GLY A 34 -18.76 -9.99 -15.09
CA GLY A 34 -19.56 -11.20 -14.96
C GLY A 34 -19.67 -11.75 -13.53
N LYS A 35 -19.15 -11.04 -12.53
CA LYS A 35 -19.19 -11.46 -11.12
C LYS A 35 -20.54 -11.08 -10.50
N GLN A 36 -21.12 -11.98 -9.70
CA GLN A 36 -22.31 -11.68 -8.92
C GLN A 36 -21.93 -11.05 -7.58
N MET A 37 -22.51 -9.89 -7.26
CA MET A 37 -22.35 -9.21 -5.97
C MET A 37 -23.57 -8.34 -5.66
N MET A 38 -23.75 -7.96 -4.41
CA MET A 38 -24.85 -7.05 -4.04
C MET A 38 -24.58 -5.65 -4.59
N SER A 39 -25.63 -4.96 -5.04
CA SER A 39 -25.52 -3.74 -5.82
C SER A 39 -24.80 -2.59 -5.11
N LEU A 40 -24.83 -2.49 -3.77
CA LEU A 40 -24.02 -1.50 -3.06
C LEU A 40 -22.52 -1.72 -3.25
N GLN A 41 -22.08 -2.98 -3.30
CA GLN A 41 -20.69 -3.34 -3.64
C GLN A 41 -20.46 -3.25 -5.16
N GLY A 42 -21.45 -3.62 -5.97
CA GLY A 42 -21.38 -3.52 -7.44
C GLY A 42 -21.14 -2.10 -7.93
N MET A 43 -21.71 -1.09 -7.27
CA MET A 43 -21.44 0.32 -7.56
C MET A 43 -19.98 0.70 -7.28
N ALA A 44 -19.37 0.16 -6.22
CA ALA A 44 -17.96 0.36 -5.91
C ALA A 44 -17.05 -0.37 -6.92
N ASP A 45 -17.40 -1.59 -7.32
CA ASP A 45 -16.67 -2.37 -8.31
C ASP A 45 -16.64 -1.72 -9.70
N PHE A 46 -17.74 -1.09 -10.10
CA PHE A 46 -17.77 -0.28 -11.32
C PHE A 46 -16.75 0.86 -11.25
N ALA A 47 -16.64 1.54 -10.10
CA ALA A 47 -15.74 2.67 -9.94
C ALA A 47 -14.26 2.27 -9.97
N VAL A 48 -13.88 1.23 -9.24
CA VAL A 48 -12.49 0.73 -9.19
C VAL A 48 -11.95 0.43 -10.60
N ASN A 49 -12.80 -0.01 -11.51
CA ASN A 49 -12.44 -0.34 -12.89
C ASN A 49 -12.48 0.85 -13.87
N GLY A 50 -12.74 2.10 -13.43
CA GLY A 50 -12.93 3.22 -14.35
C GLY A 50 -12.55 4.64 -13.88
N THR A 51 -12.69 5.00 -12.59
CA THR A 51 -12.45 6.36 -12.07
C THR A 51 -12.41 6.40 -10.52
N SER A 52 -11.99 7.50 -9.90
CA SER A 52 -12.26 7.76 -8.47
C SER A 52 -13.77 7.82 -8.18
N CYS A 53 -14.22 7.31 -7.02
CA CYS A 53 -15.62 7.38 -6.59
C CYS A 53 -15.81 8.01 -5.21
N GLY A 54 -16.98 8.60 -5.02
CA GLY A 54 -17.47 9.07 -3.72
C GLY A 54 -18.79 8.39 -3.39
N PHE A 55 -19.02 8.18 -2.10
CA PHE A 55 -20.27 7.63 -1.56
C PHE A 55 -21.04 8.76 -0.86
N GLY A 56 -22.34 8.84 -1.10
CA GLY A 56 -23.22 9.82 -0.46
C GLY A 56 -24.60 9.23 -0.25
N ALA A 57 -25.25 9.61 0.85
CA ALA A 57 -26.64 9.29 1.15
C ALA A 57 -27.42 10.60 1.34
N TYR A 58 -28.67 10.61 0.89
CA TYR A 58 -29.61 11.74 1.03
C TYR A 58 -30.80 11.25 1.85
N HIS A 59 -31.30 12.05 2.81
CA HIS A 59 -32.30 11.71 3.85
C HIS A 59 -31.85 10.78 4.99
N MET A 60 -30.82 11.16 5.76
CA MET A 60 -30.43 10.48 7.02
C MET A 60 -31.37 10.79 8.22
N GLU A 61 -32.66 11.03 7.97
CA GLU A 61 -33.61 11.57 8.95
C GLU A 61 -34.05 10.52 9.99
N TYR A 62 -34.06 9.24 9.63
CA TYR A 62 -34.39 8.14 10.54
C TYR A 62 -33.23 7.75 11.48
N GLU A 63 -32.02 8.20 11.15
CA GLU A 63 -30.78 7.86 11.85
C GLU A 63 -30.38 8.89 12.90
N TYR A 64 -31.08 10.04 12.95
CA TYR A 64 -30.90 11.07 13.98
C TYR A 64 -31.14 10.52 15.41
N GLY A 65 -31.87 9.40 15.55
CA GLY A 65 -32.21 8.78 16.83
C GLY A 65 -31.58 7.40 17.12
N HIS A 66 -30.75 6.84 16.24
CA HIS A 66 -30.25 5.46 16.38
C HIS A 66 -28.72 5.38 16.30
N SER A 67 -28.05 5.57 17.44
CA SER A 67 -26.59 5.45 17.60
C SER A 67 -26.05 4.02 17.40
N ASP A 68 -26.95 3.04 17.34
CA ASP A 68 -26.72 1.60 17.25
C ASP A 68 -26.75 1.07 15.81
N MET A 69 -26.84 1.93 14.79
CA MET A 69 -26.87 1.55 13.38
C MET A 69 -25.48 1.58 12.70
N PRO A 70 -24.70 0.49 12.68
CA PRO A 70 -23.48 0.41 11.89
C PRO A 70 -23.81 0.13 10.42
N TYR A 71 -23.56 1.09 9.53
CA TYR A 71 -23.69 0.94 8.07
C TYR A 71 -22.64 -0.02 7.47
N LYS A 72 -22.69 -1.30 7.85
CA LYS A 72 -21.68 -2.31 7.50
C LYS A 72 -21.40 -2.36 5.99
N TYR A 73 -22.44 -2.45 5.17
CA TYR A 73 -22.27 -2.61 3.71
C TYR A 73 -21.80 -1.34 3.02
N MET A 74 -22.17 -0.16 3.53
CA MET A 74 -21.61 1.11 3.06
C MET A 74 -20.12 1.20 3.41
N ARG A 75 -19.74 0.85 4.65
CA ARG A 75 -18.33 0.77 5.04
C ARG A 75 -17.57 -0.24 4.19
N GLN A 76 -18.16 -1.40 3.87
CA GLN A 76 -17.56 -2.37 2.97
C GLN A 76 -17.39 -1.83 1.54
N ALA A 77 -18.38 -1.09 1.02
CA ALA A 77 -18.28 -0.48 -0.30
C ALA A 77 -17.20 0.62 -0.34
N ILE A 78 -17.13 1.45 0.71
CA ILE A 78 -16.05 2.44 0.90
C ILE A 78 -14.69 1.75 0.94
N GLN A 79 -14.55 0.68 1.72
CA GLN A 79 -13.31 -0.09 1.84
C GLN A 79 -12.94 -0.81 0.53
N TYR A 80 -13.92 -1.26 -0.25
CA TYR A 80 -13.68 -1.87 -1.55
C TYR A 80 -13.13 -0.85 -2.57
N ALA A 81 -13.65 0.37 -2.52
CA ALA A 81 -13.22 1.45 -3.39
C ALA A 81 -11.92 2.15 -2.92
N ASN A 82 -11.74 2.25 -1.60
CA ASN A 82 -10.60 2.88 -0.95
C ASN A 82 -10.17 2.02 0.24
N PRO A 83 -9.34 0.99 0.01
CA PRO A 83 -8.88 0.09 1.06
C PRO A 83 -8.09 0.86 2.11
N ALA A 84 -8.53 0.78 3.37
CA ALA A 84 -7.79 1.34 4.48
C ALA A 84 -6.51 0.52 4.72
N PRO A 85 -5.38 1.16 5.07
CA PRO A 85 -4.18 0.47 5.55
C PRO A 85 -4.53 -0.50 6.68
N HIS A 86 -3.99 -1.71 6.69
CA HIS A 86 -4.18 -2.67 7.79
C HIS A 86 -3.06 -2.56 8.81
N GLY A 87 -3.37 -2.60 10.11
CA GLY A 87 -2.35 -2.54 11.16
C GLY A 87 -2.88 -2.14 12.52
N ASP A 88 -1.97 -1.80 13.42
CA ASP A 88 -2.29 -1.30 14.76
C ASP A 88 -2.70 0.19 14.69
N TYR A 89 -4.00 0.45 14.52
CA TYR A 89 -4.55 1.81 14.45
C TYR A 89 -4.43 2.64 15.74
N SER A 90 -3.93 2.07 16.84
CA SER A 90 -3.54 2.88 18.01
C SER A 90 -2.26 3.70 17.76
N LYS A 91 -1.57 3.42 16.65
CA LYS A 91 -0.32 4.04 16.21
C LYS A 91 -0.47 4.64 14.82
N ASN A 92 0.51 5.46 14.44
CA ASN A 92 0.58 6.01 13.09
C ASN A 92 1.17 4.95 12.13
N LEU A 93 0.35 4.48 11.18
CA LEU A 93 0.77 3.43 10.26
C LEU A 93 1.69 4.00 9.17
N VAL A 94 2.85 3.37 9.00
CA VAL A 94 3.81 3.65 7.92
C VAL A 94 3.53 2.69 6.76
N THR A 95 3.35 3.26 5.59
CA THR A 95 3.21 2.54 4.32
C THR A 95 4.46 2.77 3.49
N LEU A 96 5.19 1.71 3.14
CA LEU A 96 6.21 1.80 2.10
C LEU A 96 5.51 1.90 0.74
N ASN A 97 5.76 2.98 0.01
CA ASN A 97 5.06 3.25 -1.24
C ASN A 97 5.44 2.22 -2.30
N GLU A 98 6.69 1.77 -2.29
CA GLU A 98 7.25 0.73 -3.13
C GLU A 98 7.29 -0.64 -2.43
N ALA A 99 6.43 -0.92 -1.45
CA ALA A 99 6.26 -2.28 -0.92
C ALA A 99 5.88 -3.27 -2.04
N GLY A 100 6.34 -4.51 -1.94
CA GLY A 100 6.14 -5.53 -2.96
C GLY A 100 7.43 -6.22 -3.37
N GLU A 101 7.50 -6.73 -4.59
CA GLU A 101 8.65 -7.49 -5.09
C GLU A 101 9.28 -6.85 -6.33
N TYR A 102 10.60 -6.75 -6.34
CA TYR A 102 11.39 -6.22 -7.45
C TYR A 102 12.51 -7.18 -7.78
N ALA A 103 12.72 -7.47 -9.07
CA ALA A 103 13.81 -8.30 -9.54
C ALA A 103 14.86 -7.42 -10.24
N PHE A 104 16.12 -7.64 -9.91
CA PHE A 104 17.26 -7.00 -10.54
C PHE A 104 18.13 -8.07 -11.19
N GLU A 105 18.53 -7.83 -12.42
CA GLU A 105 19.57 -8.63 -13.07
C GLU A 105 20.91 -7.94 -12.81
N ILE A 106 21.89 -8.66 -12.28
CA ILE A 106 23.23 -8.11 -12.03
C ILE A 106 24.08 -8.34 -13.29
N PRO A 107 24.38 -7.29 -14.09
CA PRO A 107 25.21 -7.46 -15.28
C PRO A 107 26.67 -7.70 -14.87
N VAL A 108 27.21 -8.86 -15.24
CA VAL A 108 28.64 -9.17 -15.11
C VAL A 108 29.34 -8.77 -16.42
N PHE A 109 30.20 -7.77 -16.35
CA PHE A 109 30.99 -7.35 -17.52
C PHE A 109 32.17 -8.29 -17.75
N PRO A 110 32.68 -8.44 -19.00
CA PRO A 110 33.86 -9.26 -19.31
C PRO A 110 35.13 -8.89 -18.52
N SER A 111 35.16 -7.69 -17.92
CA SER A 111 36.21 -7.22 -17.03
C SER A 111 36.16 -7.81 -15.61
N GLY A 112 35.11 -8.59 -15.28
CA GLY A 112 34.82 -9.03 -13.92
C GLY A 112 34.24 -7.93 -13.02
N MET A 113 33.92 -6.75 -13.59
CA MET A 113 33.21 -5.68 -12.89
C MET A 113 31.71 -5.93 -12.95
N SER A 114 31.00 -5.50 -11.91
CA SER A 114 29.55 -5.56 -11.79
C SER A 114 29.03 -4.20 -11.35
N GLU A 115 27.89 -3.78 -11.87
CA GLU A 115 27.23 -2.54 -11.44
C GLU A 115 26.42 -2.80 -10.18
N GLY A 116 26.52 -1.89 -9.20
CA GLY A 116 25.74 -2.00 -7.96
C GLY A 116 24.25 -1.79 -8.20
N VAL A 117 23.40 -2.34 -7.33
CA VAL A 117 21.95 -2.15 -7.38
C VAL A 117 21.60 -0.95 -6.52
N GLN A 118 20.82 -0.04 -7.07
CA GLN A 118 20.24 1.08 -6.33
C GLN A 118 18.72 1.07 -6.48
N PHE A 119 18.02 1.18 -5.36
CA PHE A 119 16.57 1.24 -5.32
C PHE A 119 16.11 2.38 -4.41
N SER A 120 15.15 3.19 -4.88
CA SER A 120 14.62 4.30 -4.10
C SER A 120 13.36 3.88 -3.36
N LEU A 121 13.32 4.15 -2.07
CA LEU A 121 12.17 3.93 -1.20
C LEU A 121 11.61 5.25 -0.68
N THR A 122 10.30 5.39 -0.72
CA THR A 122 9.54 6.45 -0.08
C THR A 122 8.46 5.85 0.81
N ALA A 123 7.95 6.65 1.74
CA ALA A 123 6.92 6.19 2.65
C ALA A 123 5.87 7.26 2.93
N SER A 124 4.69 6.81 3.32
CA SER A 124 3.56 7.66 3.70
C SER A 124 2.97 7.23 5.04
N LEU A 125 2.46 8.20 5.80
CA LEU A 125 1.84 8.03 7.11
C LEU A 125 0.32 8.17 7.02
N THR A 126 -0.41 7.36 7.79
CA THR A 126 -1.88 7.48 7.87
C THR A 126 -2.30 8.79 8.56
N GLY A 127 -1.55 9.24 9.57
CA GLY A 127 -1.73 10.52 10.25
C GLY A 127 -0.53 11.45 10.08
N VAL A 128 -0.73 12.75 10.23
CA VAL A 128 0.37 13.72 10.26
C VAL A 128 1.13 13.63 11.60
N PRO A 129 2.47 13.56 11.58
CA PRO A 129 3.26 13.54 12.80
C PRO A 129 3.29 14.94 13.43
N THR A 130 3.29 14.99 14.77
CA THR A 130 3.30 16.26 15.54
C THR A 130 4.69 16.88 15.67
N ALA A 131 5.73 16.13 15.33
CA ALA A 131 7.14 16.52 15.33
C ALA A 131 7.85 15.74 14.22
N ASP A 132 9.05 16.19 13.84
CA ASP A 132 9.85 15.48 12.85
C ASP A 132 10.15 14.04 13.32
N ALA A 133 10.11 13.09 12.39
CA ALA A 133 10.33 11.68 12.67
C ALA A 133 11.29 11.07 11.65
N ASP A 134 12.42 10.57 12.16
CA ASP A 134 13.41 9.81 11.40
C ASP A 134 13.23 8.32 11.69
N ILE A 135 12.64 7.57 10.76
CA ILE A 135 12.36 6.14 10.97
C ILE A 135 13.32 5.28 10.12
N PRO A 136 14.21 4.48 10.73
CA PRO A 136 15.21 3.72 9.99
C PRO A 136 14.61 2.56 9.19
N LEU A 137 15.34 2.15 8.15
CA LEU A 137 15.10 0.91 7.41
C LEU A 137 16.08 -0.16 7.88
N VAL A 138 15.67 -1.43 7.73
CA VAL A 138 16.49 -2.59 8.08
C VAL A 138 16.25 -3.72 7.07
N VAL A 139 17.27 -4.54 6.86
CA VAL A 139 17.14 -5.83 6.17
C VAL A 139 16.70 -6.89 7.18
N ASP A 140 15.56 -7.53 6.95
CA ASP A 140 15.04 -8.58 7.81
C ASP A 140 15.08 -9.96 7.13
N ASN A 141 16.22 -10.63 7.31
CA ASN A 141 16.45 -11.97 6.77
C ASN A 141 15.56 -13.05 7.40
N SER A 142 14.88 -12.79 8.52
CA SER A 142 13.95 -13.77 9.11
C SER A 142 12.74 -14.05 8.22
N LEU A 143 12.44 -13.15 7.27
CA LEU A 143 11.32 -13.26 6.34
C LEU A 143 11.60 -14.19 5.14
N VAL A 144 12.87 -14.50 4.85
CA VAL A 144 13.26 -15.24 3.64
C VAL A 144 12.73 -16.68 3.66
N THR A 145 12.82 -17.37 4.80
CA THR A 145 12.31 -18.75 4.93
C THR A 145 10.79 -18.82 4.71
N ALA A 146 10.04 -17.89 5.29
CA ALA A 146 8.59 -17.84 5.12
C ALA A 146 8.20 -17.54 3.67
N TYR A 147 8.92 -16.61 3.03
CA TYR A 147 8.76 -16.28 1.62
C TYR A 147 8.98 -17.52 0.73
N ASN A 148 10.13 -18.18 0.90
CA ASN A 148 10.50 -19.37 0.13
C ASN A 148 9.47 -20.50 0.25
N ASN A 149 8.97 -20.77 1.46
CA ASN A 149 7.94 -21.78 1.69
C ASN A 149 6.61 -21.45 1.02
N TYR A 150 6.23 -20.18 0.97
CA TYR A 150 4.98 -19.74 0.37
C TYR A 150 5.03 -19.77 -1.16
N TYR A 151 6.15 -19.30 -1.73
CA TYR A 151 6.33 -19.16 -3.18
C TYR A 151 7.01 -20.36 -3.84
N TYR A 152 7.42 -21.38 -3.07
CA TYR A 152 8.16 -22.55 -3.55
C TYR A 152 9.49 -22.17 -4.23
N THR A 153 10.24 -21.26 -3.60
CA THR A 153 11.54 -20.76 -4.06
C THR A 153 12.67 -21.13 -3.09
N GLU A 154 13.92 -20.91 -3.47
CA GLU A 154 15.11 -21.27 -2.67
C GLU A 154 16.10 -20.10 -2.51
N TYR A 155 15.62 -18.86 -2.48
CA TYR A 155 16.47 -17.69 -2.34
C TYR A 155 17.32 -17.74 -1.06
N LYS A 156 18.56 -17.27 -1.16
CA LYS A 156 19.45 -17.09 0.00
C LYS A 156 19.31 -15.72 0.63
N THR A 157 19.65 -15.65 1.91
CA THR A 157 19.75 -14.39 2.64
C THR A 157 21.03 -13.66 2.22
N LEU A 158 20.93 -12.36 1.95
CA LEU A 158 22.10 -11.50 1.80
C LEU A 158 22.60 -11.03 3.17
N ASP A 159 23.92 -10.91 3.37
CA ASP A 159 24.47 -10.27 4.56
C ASP A 159 24.00 -8.80 4.62
N PRO A 160 23.26 -8.38 5.68
CA PRO A 160 22.81 -7.00 5.82
C PRO A 160 23.93 -5.97 5.75
N ALA A 161 25.18 -6.33 6.07
CA ALA A 161 26.33 -5.43 5.98
C ALA A 161 26.68 -5.03 4.53
N LEU A 162 26.23 -5.79 3.53
CA LEU A 162 26.41 -5.48 2.11
C LEU A 162 25.34 -4.50 1.58
N VAL A 163 24.30 -4.22 2.38
CA VAL A 163 23.22 -3.31 2.04
C VAL A 163 23.42 -1.98 2.76
N SER A 164 23.44 -0.90 2.00
CA SER A 164 23.57 0.47 2.50
C SER A 164 22.25 1.23 2.35
N PHE A 165 21.98 2.13 3.28
CA PHE A 165 20.86 3.06 3.23
C PHE A 165 21.41 4.48 3.24
N SER A 166 20.89 5.36 2.37
CA SER A 166 21.31 6.77 2.37
C SER A 166 20.92 7.54 3.63
N GLY A 167 19.96 7.01 4.41
CA GLY A 167 19.47 7.59 5.65
C GLY A 167 18.19 6.90 6.15
N PRO A 168 17.59 7.39 7.23
CA PRO A 168 16.24 7.01 7.65
C PRO A 168 15.17 7.65 6.74
N LEU A 169 13.95 7.15 6.80
CA LEU A 169 12.78 7.84 6.25
C LEU A 169 12.49 9.08 7.11
N HIS A 170 12.74 10.26 6.57
CA HIS A 170 12.51 11.53 7.25
C HIS A 170 11.11 12.06 6.95
N PHE A 171 10.30 12.26 7.99
CA PHE A 171 8.99 12.89 7.93
C PHE A 171 9.00 14.20 8.69
N VAL A 172 8.62 15.29 8.03
CA VAL A 172 8.51 16.62 8.64
C VAL A 172 7.21 16.73 9.43
N ALA A 173 7.22 17.44 10.56
CA ALA A 173 6.02 17.74 11.32
C ALA A 173 4.90 18.32 10.43
N GLY A 174 3.71 17.71 10.48
CA GLY A 174 2.57 18.12 9.66
C GLY A 174 2.53 17.56 8.23
N ALA A 175 3.53 16.79 7.79
CA ALA A 175 3.56 16.14 6.48
C ALA A 175 3.33 14.62 6.60
N GLN A 176 2.54 14.05 5.70
CA GLN A 176 2.30 12.59 5.68
C GLN A 176 3.37 11.83 4.89
N ASP A 177 4.00 12.47 3.91
CA ASP A 177 4.96 11.83 3.03
C ASP A 177 6.40 12.07 3.49
N SER A 178 7.27 11.10 3.24
CA SER A 178 8.71 11.25 3.47
C SER A 178 9.28 12.37 2.58
N GLU A 179 10.08 13.26 3.16
CA GLU A 179 10.59 14.45 2.45
C GLU A 179 11.55 14.09 1.32
N THR A 180 12.45 13.13 1.56
CA THR A 180 13.43 12.66 0.59
C THR A 180 13.38 11.15 0.44
N PRO A 181 13.55 10.60 -0.79
CA PRO A 181 13.68 9.17 -0.98
C PRO A 181 14.93 8.62 -0.29
N VAL A 182 14.79 7.46 0.33
CA VAL A 182 15.92 6.69 0.86
C VAL A 182 16.44 5.77 -0.23
N ILE A 183 17.73 5.87 -0.54
CA ILE A 183 18.38 4.99 -1.51
C ILE A 183 18.91 3.76 -0.77
N VAL A 184 18.41 2.59 -1.17
CA VAL A 184 18.95 1.27 -0.81
C VAL A 184 20.00 0.91 -1.86
N GLY A 185 21.24 0.73 -1.42
CA GLY A 185 22.38 0.45 -2.30
C GLY A 185 23.08 -0.85 -1.95
N ILE A 186 23.32 -1.70 -2.95
CA ILE A 186 24.15 -2.90 -2.84
C ILE A 186 25.33 -2.71 -3.78
N THR A 187 26.50 -2.39 -3.22
CA THR A 187 27.65 -1.92 -4.00
C THR A 187 28.73 -2.96 -4.18
N ASP A 188 28.89 -3.87 -3.22
CA ASP A 188 29.88 -4.96 -3.31
C ASP A 188 29.23 -6.24 -3.81
N MET A 189 29.09 -6.31 -5.12
CA MET A 189 28.54 -7.48 -5.82
C MET A 189 29.57 -8.61 -5.97
N THR A 190 30.85 -8.36 -5.65
CA THR A 190 31.88 -9.42 -5.73
C THR A 190 31.73 -10.44 -4.61
N ALA A 191 31.00 -10.10 -3.55
CA ALA A 191 30.65 -10.98 -2.45
C ALA A 191 29.47 -11.91 -2.77
N LEU A 192 28.76 -11.71 -3.89
CA LEU A 192 27.65 -12.54 -4.33
C LEU A 192 28.18 -13.73 -5.14
N GLY A 193 27.69 -14.93 -4.85
CA GLY A 193 27.94 -16.13 -5.65
C GLY A 193 26.98 -16.26 -6.83
N ASP A 194 27.03 -17.39 -7.56
CA ASP A 194 26.12 -17.74 -8.65
C ASP A 194 24.68 -18.12 -8.17
N GLU A 195 24.28 -17.63 -7.01
CA GLU A 195 23.04 -18.01 -6.33
C GLU A 195 22.05 -16.84 -6.34
N GLU A 196 20.76 -17.15 -6.23
CA GLU A 196 19.72 -16.11 -6.16
C GLU A 196 19.54 -15.65 -4.71
N TYR A 197 19.48 -14.34 -4.50
CA TYR A 197 19.36 -13.74 -3.17
C TYR A 197 18.05 -12.98 -3.02
N LEU A 198 17.50 -13.01 -1.81
CA LEU A 198 16.34 -12.21 -1.41
C LEU A 198 16.75 -11.25 -0.30
N VAL A 199 16.45 -9.97 -0.51
CA VAL A 199 16.71 -8.90 0.45
C VAL A 199 15.37 -8.29 0.88
N PRO A 200 14.79 -8.75 2.00
CA PRO A 200 13.58 -8.14 2.56
C PRO A 200 13.95 -6.85 3.30
N VAL A 201 13.54 -5.72 2.76
CA VAL A 201 13.71 -4.40 3.40
C VAL A 201 12.40 -3.99 4.05
N ARG A 202 12.46 -3.58 5.31
CA ARG A 202 11.30 -3.05 6.05
C ARG A 202 11.71 -1.91 6.98
N VAL A 203 10.70 -1.26 7.54
CA VAL A 203 10.88 -0.19 8.53
C VAL A 203 11.20 -0.81 9.89
N ASP A 204 12.19 -0.25 10.60
CA ASP A 204 12.52 -0.64 11.98
C ASP A 204 11.79 0.25 13.00
N PHE A 205 10.81 -0.35 13.67
CA PHE A 205 10.01 0.30 14.70
C PHE A 205 10.59 0.15 16.12
N SER A 206 11.75 -0.49 16.29
CA SER A 206 12.32 -0.84 17.61
C SER A 206 12.44 0.36 18.56
N LYS A 207 12.68 1.57 18.02
CA LYS A 207 12.80 2.83 18.77
C LYS A 207 11.64 3.81 18.55
N HIS A 208 10.61 3.42 17.80
CA HIS A 208 9.53 4.29 17.33
C HIS A 208 8.15 3.74 17.72
N SER A 209 7.87 3.69 19.03
CA SER A 209 6.66 3.04 19.58
C SER A 209 5.33 3.68 19.14
N GLY A 210 5.35 4.95 18.71
CA GLY A 210 4.20 5.66 18.15
C GLY A 210 3.86 5.29 16.70
N PHE A 211 4.68 4.44 16.07
CA PHE A 211 4.52 4.01 14.69
C PHE A 211 4.41 2.48 14.61
N SER A 212 3.75 2.01 13.56
CA SER A 212 3.68 0.60 13.21
C SER A 212 3.55 0.44 11.71
N ALA A 213 3.75 -0.77 11.19
CA ALA A 213 3.59 -1.03 9.77
C ALA A 213 2.12 -1.02 9.36
N ASN A 214 1.85 -0.51 8.16
CA ASN A 214 0.74 -1.01 7.36
C ASN A 214 1.10 -2.43 6.90
N THR A 215 0.47 -3.46 7.45
CA THR A 215 0.81 -4.88 7.22
C THR A 215 0.63 -5.30 5.76
N ASP A 216 -0.17 -4.59 4.97
CA ASP A 216 -0.31 -4.85 3.53
C ASP A 216 0.86 -4.30 2.71
N LYS A 217 1.62 -3.35 3.27
CA LYS A 217 2.70 -2.60 2.61
C LYS A 217 3.90 -2.38 3.53
N GLU A 218 4.27 -3.42 4.28
CA GLU A 218 5.33 -3.38 5.28
C GLU A 218 6.73 -3.67 4.70
N VAL A 219 6.80 -4.51 3.67
CA VAL A 219 8.06 -5.09 3.20
C VAL A 219 8.24 -4.85 1.70
N CYS A 220 9.44 -4.45 1.32
CA CYS A 220 9.94 -4.45 -0.04
C CYS A 220 10.96 -5.58 -0.21
N TYR A 221 10.70 -6.52 -1.10
CA TYR A 221 11.56 -7.65 -1.42
C TYR A 221 12.35 -7.36 -2.67
N LEU A 222 13.67 -7.25 -2.54
CA LEU A 222 14.58 -7.16 -3.69
C LEU A 222 15.12 -8.57 -3.99
N LYS A 223 14.85 -9.06 -5.20
CA LYS A 223 15.34 -10.33 -5.74
C LYS A 223 16.55 -10.02 -6.62
N LEU A 224 17.68 -10.65 -6.32
CA LEU A 224 18.97 -10.45 -6.96
C LEU A 224 19.46 -11.75 -7.58
#